data_AF-A0A1G2CA21-F1
#
_entry.id   AF-A0A1G2CA21-F1
#
_cell.length_a   1.000
_cell.length_b   1.000
_cell.length_c   1.000
_cell.angle_alpha   90.00
_cell.angle_beta   90.00
_cell.angle_gamma   90.00
#
_symmetry.space_group_name_H-M   'P 1'
#
loop_
_entity.id
_entity.type
_entity.pdbx_description
1 polymer ?
#
loop_
_entity_poly.entity_id
_entity_poly.type
_entity_poly.pdbx_seq_one_letter_code
_entity_poly.pdbx_strand_id
1 'polypeptide(L)'
;MRTGRNGKTTRCASREVADVFQRVQDGERSRTINQWCGGSLRIYERLSGTQFSGNGRHGQSLIEVLVAVFIGILLFVAAASIIAPVLRSNTEVARMQTASSLAKQLMEHVVVFAGSDWHNISALPSGNYYLTTTTSPFALKSGEENLQVGTTTYKRYFLVEDVHRNFQSGAIDDVSDLDPSTKKVTVFYSWAGSALKPFTRYIMRTRNNVLVQTDWSGGAGQDFITTSTIGSQFFSVSNIEFASSVGSLVLAGVGVPLPPPVFTLTVNSNSFAGPASITIDKPDKSTPPQQNGSAPPSFMRLYDPGTEVTLIAQDDGIETDFWFRRWTKNGVAFSTSTTIIITMTADTTMTAVYWQ
;
A
#
# COMPACT_ATOMS: atom_id res chain seq x y z
N MET A 1 -52.28 18.85 14.32
CA MET A 1 -51.33 19.72 15.04
C MET A 1 -50.46 20.44 14.02
N ARG A 2 -50.29 21.76 14.19
CA ARG A 2 -49.81 22.72 13.21
C ARG A 2 -48.52 23.34 13.77
N THR A 3 -47.41 23.25 13.04
CA THR A 3 -46.18 24.09 13.05
C THR A 3 -45.24 23.45 12.01
N GLY A 4 -44.53 24.10 11.09
CA GLY A 4 -44.21 25.49 10.82
C GLY A 4 -42.70 25.59 10.54
N ARG A 5 -42.28 25.81 9.27
CA ARG A 5 -41.18 26.70 8.86
C ARG A 5 -40.83 26.57 7.37
N ASN A 6 -40.83 27.73 6.72
CA ASN A 6 -40.34 27.99 5.38
C ASN A 6 -38.82 28.14 5.37
N GLY A 7 -38.20 27.73 4.27
CA GLY A 7 -36.81 28.04 3.94
C GLY A 7 -36.53 27.73 2.47
N LYS A 8 -37.01 28.59 1.55
CA LYS A 8 -36.54 28.61 0.17
C LYS A 8 -35.65 29.82 -0.06
N THR A 9 -34.46 29.51 -0.51
CA THR A 9 -33.28 30.31 -0.70
C THR A 9 -33.34 31.18 -1.95
N THR A 10 -32.83 32.39 -1.79
CA THR A 10 -32.59 33.43 -2.77
C THR A 10 -31.55 33.00 -3.80
N ARG A 11 -31.95 32.85 -5.07
CA ARG A 11 -31.07 32.91 -6.24
C ARG A 11 -31.72 33.83 -7.26
N CYS A 12 -31.20 35.05 -7.40
CA CYS A 12 -31.20 35.90 -8.59
C CYS A 12 -30.77 37.31 -8.16
N ALA A 13 -29.47 37.61 -8.20
CA ALA A 13 -28.94 38.97 -8.31
C ALA A 13 -27.41 38.90 -8.36
N SER A 14 -26.82 38.55 -9.52
CA SER A 14 -25.40 38.82 -9.75
C SER A 14 -25.06 39.24 -11.19
N ARG A 15 -26.06 39.57 -12.02
CA ARG A 15 -25.83 40.07 -13.38
C ARG A 15 -26.44 41.43 -13.72
N GLU A 16 -27.25 42.04 -12.86
CA GLU A 16 -27.95 43.29 -13.20
C GLU A 16 -27.27 44.57 -12.70
N VAL A 17 -26.27 44.48 -11.82
CA VAL A 17 -25.58 45.70 -11.30
C VAL A 17 -24.52 46.23 -12.28
N ALA A 18 -23.99 45.37 -13.16
CA ALA A 18 -23.00 45.79 -14.16
C ALA A 18 -23.62 46.51 -15.37
N ASP A 19 -24.84 46.15 -15.79
CA ASP A 19 -25.46 46.71 -16.99
C ASP A 19 -26.09 48.10 -16.75
N VAL A 20 -26.45 48.40 -15.50
CA VAL A 20 -27.00 49.70 -15.11
C VAL A 20 -25.91 50.77 -14.98
N PHE A 21 -24.68 50.40 -14.62
CA PHE A 21 -23.58 51.36 -14.48
C PHE A 21 -23.00 51.81 -15.82
N GLN A 22 -23.04 50.94 -16.85
CA GLN A 22 -22.60 51.29 -18.21
C GLN A 22 -23.56 52.29 -18.88
N ARG A 23 -24.88 52.09 -18.73
CA ARG A 23 -25.89 52.93 -19.42
C ARG A 23 -26.04 54.34 -18.86
N VAL A 24 -25.51 54.60 -17.67
CA VAL A 24 -25.51 55.95 -17.06
C VAL A 24 -24.34 56.81 -17.55
N GLN A 25 -23.25 56.20 -18.05
CA GLN A 25 -22.13 56.95 -18.64
C GLN A 25 -22.42 57.47 -20.05
N ASP A 26 -23.37 56.88 -20.77
CA ASP A 26 -23.64 57.19 -22.19
C ASP A 26 -24.71 58.29 -22.42
N GLY A 27 -25.24 58.91 -21.36
CA GLY A 27 -26.04 60.13 -21.48
C GLY A 27 -27.41 59.99 -22.16
N GLU A 28 -28.00 58.80 -22.24
CA GLU A 28 -29.35 58.62 -22.79
C GLU A 28 -30.46 59.05 -21.81
N ARG A 29 -31.31 59.99 -22.23
CA ARG A 29 -32.55 60.35 -21.53
C ARG A 29 -33.69 59.38 -21.88
N SER A 30 -34.16 58.70 -20.84
CA SER A 30 -35.55 58.31 -20.53
C SER A 30 -36.37 57.55 -21.59
N ARG A 31 -36.74 56.30 -21.27
CA ARG A 31 -38.13 55.84 -21.42
C ARG A 31 -38.55 54.98 -20.22
N THR A 32 -39.76 55.29 -19.77
CA THR A 32 -40.61 54.67 -18.76
C THR A 32 -40.46 53.14 -18.67
N ILE A 33 -40.11 52.63 -17.49
CA ILE A 33 -40.39 51.26 -17.09
C ILE A 33 -41.62 51.31 -16.19
N ASN A 34 -42.78 51.09 -16.79
CA ASN A 34 -43.96 50.68 -16.06
C ASN A 34 -44.03 49.15 -16.08
N GLN A 35 -44.40 48.61 -14.91
CA GLN A 35 -45.24 47.43 -14.70
C GLN A 35 -44.55 46.17 -14.11
N TRP A 36 -45.22 45.62 -13.08
CA TRP A 36 -45.06 44.34 -12.35
C TRP A 36 -44.13 44.40 -11.11
N CYS A 37 -44.60 44.33 -9.86
CA CYS A 37 -45.66 43.50 -9.26
C CYS A 37 -46.67 44.28 -8.38
N GLY A 38 -47.89 43.73 -8.30
CA GLY A 38 -49.08 44.36 -7.73
C GLY A 38 -49.05 44.62 -6.22
N GLY A 39 -49.46 45.82 -5.86
CA GLY A 39 -49.74 46.30 -4.51
C GLY A 39 -50.14 47.76 -4.59
N SER A 40 -51.44 48.04 -4.67
CA SER A 40 -51.99 49.40 -4.73
C SER A 40 -51.81 50.09 -3.38
N LEU A 41 -50.74 50.87 -3.22
CA LEU A 41 -50.62 51.87 -2.16
C LEU A 41 -50.82 53.26 -2.77
N ARG A 42 -52.06 53.77 -2.70
CA ARG A 42 -52.35 55.18 -2.97
C ARG A 42 -52.00 55.98 -1.71
N ILE A 43 -50.82 56.59 -1.69
CA ILE A 43 -50.55 57.72 -0.80
C ILE A 43 -50.85 58.99 -1.61
N TYR A 44 -51.97 59.64 -1.31
CA TYR A 44 -52.15 61.05 -1.63
C TYR A 44 -51.39 61.84 -0.59
N GLU A 45 -50.19 62.32 -0.93
CA GLU A 45 -49.54 63.38 -0.16
C GLU A 45 -49.49 64.65 -1.00
N ARG A 46 -50.44 65.53 -0.68
CA ARG A 46 -50.43 66.94 -1.03
C ARG A 46 -49.26 67.57 -0.28
N LEU A 47 -48.07 67.58 -0.87
CA LEU A 47 -47.01 68.46 -0.44
C LEU A 47 -47.38 69.89 -0.88
N SER A 48 -48.00 70.60 0.04
CA SER A 48 -48.13 72.04 0.00
C SER A 48 -46.74 72.67 -0.06
N GLY A 49 -46.43 73.22 -1.24
CA GLY A 49 -45.66 74.44 -1.44
C GLY A 49 -44.29 74.56 -0.77
N THR A 50 -43.25 74.37 -1.57
CA THR A 50 -42.11 75.29 -1.58
C THR A 50 -41.67 75.51 -3.03
N GLN A 51 -42.18 76.59 -3.63
CA GLN A 51 -41.54 77.15 -4.82
C GLN A 51 -40.31 77.94 -4.37
N PHE A 52 -39.13 77.55 -4.85
CA PHE A 52 -37.98 78.45 -4.90
C PHE A 52 -37.78 78.90 -6.33
N SER A 53 -38.44 80.01 -6.68
CA SER A 53 -38.18 80.80 -7.88
C SER A 53 -37.12 81.83 -7.54
N GLY A 54 -35.89 81.61 -7.99
CA GLY A 54 -34.80 82.58 -7.88
C GLY A 54 -34.70 83.42 -9.14
N ASN A 55 -35.37 84.57 -9.18
CA ASN A 55 -34.98 85.68 -10.05
C ASN A 55 -35.49 87.01 -9.49
N GLY A 56 -34.56 87.81 -8.98
CA GLY A 56 -34.81 89.13 -8.42
C GLY A 56 -33.74 89.47 -7.40
N ARG A 57 -32.73 90.24 -7.83
CA ARG A 57 -31.64 90.73 -6.97
C ARG A 57 -32.24 91.46 -5.76
N HIS A 58 -32.22 90.84 -4.57
CA HIS A 58 -32.09 91.46 -3.23
C HIS A 58 -31.94 90.35 -2.17
N GLY A 59 -30.80 90.36 -1.45
CA GLY A 59 -30.52 89.61 -0.23
C GLY A 59 -30.45 88.08 -0.37
N GLN A 60 -29.25 87.53 -0.63
CA GLN A 60 -29.00 86.12 -0.27
C GLN A 60 -29.30 85.97 1.21
N SER A 61 -30.37 85.25 1.55
CA SER A 61 -30.67 85.00 2.95
C SER A 61 -29.59 84.11 3.52
N LEU A 62 -28.94 84.56 4.60
CA LEU A 62 -27.88 83.84 5.32
C LEU A 62 -28.29 82.38 5.62
N ILE A 63 -29.59 82.12 5.78
CA ILE A 63 -30.14 80.80 6.06
C ILE A 63 -29.97 79.80 4.90
N GLU A 64 -30.06 80.23 3.64
CA GLU A 64 -29.98 79.33 2.47
C GLU A 64 -28.56 78.81 2.29
N VAL A 65 -27.57 79.69 2.44
CA VAL A 65 -26.15 79.33 2.45
C VAL A 65 -25.85 78.39 3.62
N LEU A 66 -26.43 78.64 4.80
CA LEU A 66 -26.23 77.81 5.98
C LEU A 66 -26.83 76.40 5.80
N VAL A 67 -28.03 76.29 5.23
CA VAL A 67 -28.66 74.99 4.91
C VAL A 67 -27.85 74.24 3.84
N ALA A 68 -27.40 74.93 2.79
CA ALA A 68 -26.58 74.32 1.74
C ALA A 68 -25.25 73.79 2.30
N VAL A 69 -24.58 74.55 3.17
CA VAL A 69 -23.35 74.12 3.84
C VAL A 69 -23.63 72.94 4.78
N PHE A 70 -24.74 72.97 5.53
CA PHE A 70 -25.09 71.87 6.43
C PHE A 70 -25.33 70.57 5.66
N ILE A 71 -26.09 70.62 4.56
CA ILE A 71 -26.32 69.46 3.68
C ILE A 71 -25.00 69.01 3.03
N GLY A 72 -24.16 69.94 2.59
CA GLY A 72 -22.85 69.63 2.01
C GLY A 72 -21.93 68.89 2.98
N ILE A 73 -21.87 69.34 4.23
CA ILE A 73 -21.09 68.67 5.29
C ILE A 73 -21.67 67.28 5.57
N LEU A 74 -22.99 67.16 5.66
CA LEU A 74 -23.66 65.89 5.96
C LEU A 74 -23.40 64.85 4.85
N LEU A 75 -23.46 65.27 3.59
CA LEU A 75 -23.13 64.42 2.44
C LEU A 75 -21.65 64.04 2.42
N PHE A 76 -20.75 64.98 2.74
CA PHE A 76 -19.32 64.70 2.77
C PHE A 76 -18.95 63.68 3.86
N VAL A 77 -19.50 63.82 5.07
CA VAL A 77 -19.30 62.87 6.17
C VAL A 77 -19.88 61.49 5.80
N ALA A 78 -21.06 61.45 5.19
CA ALA A 78 -21.67 60.20 4.73
C ALA A 78 -20.78 59.50 3.69
N ALA A 79 -20.30 60.22 2.67
CA ALA A 79 -19.44 59.65 1.64
C ALA A 79 -18.09 59.14 2.20
N ALA A 80 -17.43 59.93 3.05
CA ALA A 80 -16.15 59.55 3.66
C ALA A 80 -16.28 58.30 4.54
N SER A 81 -17.42 58.14 5.24
CA SER A 81 -17.68 56.97 6.09
C SER A 81 -17.81 55.66 5.31
N ILE A 82 -18.18 55.71 4.02
CA ILE A 82 -18.38 54.53 3.16
C ILE A 82 -17.09 54.15 2.43
N ILE A 83 -16.28 55.12 2.00
CA ILE A 83 -15.10 54.86 1.15
C ILE A 83 -14.03 54.02 1.86
N ALA A 84 -13.68 54.39 3.10
CA ALA A 84 -12.63 53.71 3.85
C ALA A 84 -12.89 52.20 4.08
N PRO A 85 -14.07 51.76 4.58
CA PRO A 85 -14.35 50.34 4.74
C PRO A 85 -14.43 49.59 3.40
N VAL A 86 -14.89 50.22 2.32
CA VAL A 86 -14.92 49.60 0.98
C VAL A 86 -13.50 49.33 0.47
N LEU A 87 -12.59 50.29 0.59
CA LEU A 87 -11.19 50.09 0.19
C LEU A 87 -10.53 48.98 1.01
N ARG A 88 -10.74 48.97 2.33
CA ARG A 88 -10.20 47.90 3.20
C ARG A 88 -10.76 46.53 2.81
N SER A 89 -12.07 46.45 2.56
CA SER A 89 -12.73 45.22 2.10
C SER A 89 -12.15 44.74 0.77
N ASN A 90 -12.02 45.62 -0.21
CA ASN A 90 -11.46 45.29 -1.52
C ASN A 90 -10.02 44.79 -1.42
N THR A 91 -9.18 45.44 -0.59
CA THR A 91 -7.80 44.97 -0.38
C THR A 91 -7.73 43.60 0.29
N GLU A 92 -8.62 43.31 1.23
CA GLU A 92 -8.66 42.02 1.91
C GLU A 92 -9.16 40.90 0.99
N VAL A 93 -10.17 41.19 0.16
CA VAL A 93 -10.65 40.27 -0.88
C VAL A 93 -9.55 39.98 -1.89
N ALA A 94 -8.80 40.98 -2.33
CA ALA A 94 -7.68 40.78 -3.26
C ALA A 94 -6.56 39.90 -2.66
N ARG A 95 -6.21 40.13 -1.39
CA ARG A 95 -5.24 39.30 -0.66
C ARG A 95 -5.72 37.86 -0.52
N MET A 96 -7.00 37.67 -0.16
CA MET A 96 -7.61 36.36 -0.04
C MET A 96 -7.60 35.58 -1.37
N GLN A 97 -7.95 36.24 -2.48
CA GLN A 97 -7.91 35.62 -3.81
C GLN A 97 -6.49 35.19 -4.18
N THR A 98 -5.51 36.05 -3.94
CA THR A 98 -4.08 35.75 -4.19
C THR A 98 -3.61 34.58 -3.34
N ALA A 99 -3.86 34.59 -2.04
CA ALA A 99 -3.43 33.55 -1.12
C ALA A 99 -4.10 32.20 -1.44
N SER A 100 -5.40 32.21 -1.79
CA SER A 100 -6.11 31.00 -2.22
C SER A 100 -5.53 30.43 -3.52
N SER A 101 -5.14 31.27 -4.48
CA SER A 101 -4.47 30.84 -5.70
C SER A 101 -3.12 30.16 -5.40
N LEU A 102 -2.31 30.76 -4.52
CA LEU A 102 -1.02 30.20 -4.09
C LEU A 102 -1.21 28.86 -3.34
N ALA A 103 -2.24 28.74 -2.51
CA ALA A 103 -2.54 27.50 -1.81
C ALA A 103 -2.99 26.38 -2.76
N LYS A 104 -3.84 26.69 -3.74
CA LYS A 104 -4.25 25.75 -4.79
C LYS A 104 -3.05 25.29 -5.61
N GLN A 105 -2.18 26.23 -5.99
CA GLN A 105 -0.95 25.89 -6.71
C GLN A 105 -0.08 24.92 -5.92
N LEU A 106 0.15 25.16 -4.62
CA LEU A 106 0.89 24.23 -3.76
C LEU A 106 0.22 22.86 -3.69
N MET A 107 -1.12 22.81 -3.56
CA MET A 107 -1.85 21.55 -3.58
C MET A 107 -1.64 20.77 -4.88
N GLU A 108 -1.70 21.44 -6.04
CA GLU A 108 -1.44 20.79 -7.33
C GLU A 108 0.01 20.27 -7.42
N HIS A 109 0.99 21.00 -6.89
CA HIS A 109 2.36 20.50 -6.81
C HIS A 109 2.47 19.26 -5.92
N VAL A 110 1.76 19.23 -4.78
CA VAL A 110 1.72 18.05 -3.89
C VAL A 110 1.09 16.86 -4.60
N VAL A 111 0.01 17.05 -5.37
CA VAL A 111 -0.61 15.99 -6.16
C VAL A 111 0.36 15.43 -7.21
N VAL A 112 1.09 16.30 -7.93
CA VAL A 112 2.10 15.87 -8.90
C VAL A 112 3.26 15.15 -8.22
N PHE A 113 3.73 15.66 -7.08
CA PHE A 113 4.81 15.07 -6.30
C PHE A 113 4.44 13.67 -5.78
N ALA A 114 3.21 13.51 -5.27
CA ALA A 114 2.64 12.22 -4.87
C ALA A 114 2.41 11.26 -6.04
N GLY A 115 2.05 11.81 -7.21
CA GLY A 115 1.83 11.04 -8.44
C GLY A 115 3.12 10.52 -9.07
N SER A 116 4.27 11.17 -8.82
CA SER A 116 5.59 10.72 -9.26
C SER A 116 6.06 9.49 -8.47
N ASP A 117 5.97 9.54 -7.14
CA ASP A 117 6.19 8.40 -6.26
C ASP A 117 5.29 8.57 -5.02
N TRP A 118 4.45 7.57 -4.73
CA TRP A 118 3.55 7.60 -3.58
C TRP A 118 4.30 7.73 -2.26
N HIS A 119 5.50 7.14 -2.17
CA HIS A 119 6.33 7.16 -0.96
C HIS A 119 6.81 8.56 -0.58
N ASN A 120 6.83 9.50 -1.54
CA ASN A 120 7.13 10.90 -1.28
C ASN A 120 6.18 11.55 -0.27
N ILE A 121 4.94 11.04 -0.16
CA ILE A 121 3.92 11.56 0.76
C ILE A 121 3.57 10.53 1.83
N SER A 122 3.48 9.24 1.49
CA SER A 122 3.00 8.23 2.43
C SER A 122 3.94 7.92 3.59
N ALA A 123 5.24 8.18 3.41
CA ALA A 123 6.28 7.94 4.42
C ALA A 123 6.70 9.23 5.16
N LEU A 124 6.00 10.34 4.96
CA LEU A 124 6.33 11.61 5.62
C LEU A 124 5.95 11.57 7.11
N PRO A 125 6.88 11.92 8.01
CA PRO A 125 6.54 12.16 9.41
C PRO A 125 5.57 13.34 9.56
N SER A 126 4.92 13.41 10.72
CA SER A 126 4.11 14.58 11.08
C SER A 126 4.98 15.83 11.13
N GLY A 127 4.60 16.86 10.38
CA GLY A 127 5.34 18.12 10.32
C GLY A 127 4.82 19.06 9.25
N ASN A 128 5.33 20.29 9.26
CA ASN A 128 5.04 21.29 8.23
C ASN A 128 5.99 21.10 7.06
N TYR A 129 5.45 21.09 5.83
CA TYR A 129 6.26 20.94 4.63
C TYR A 129 5.87 21.91 3.53
N TYR A 130 6.79 22.19 2.62
CA TYR A 130 6.53 22.86 1.36
C TYR A 130 7.37 22.25 0.24
N LEU A 131 6.98 22.53 -1.01
CA LEU A 131 7.69 22.06 -2.20
C LEU A 131 8.41 23.23 -2.85
N THR A 132 9.72 23.09 -3.05
CA THR A 132 10.51 24.03 -3.83
C THR A 132 10.39 23.69 -5.32
N THR A 133 9.95 24.66 -6.12
CA THR A 133 9.69 24.50 -7.56
C THR A 133 10.85 24.95 -8.45
N THR A 134 11.95 25.42 -7.87
CA THR A 134 13.15 25.85 -8.61
C THR A 134 14.02 24.68 -9.06
N THR A 135 13.68 23.45 -8.66
CA THR A 135 14.36 22.21 -9.06
C THR A 135 13.36 21.27 -9.74
N SER A 136 13.87 20.45 -10.67
CA SER A 136 13.15 19.32 -11.24
C SER A 136 13.87 18.02 -10.84
N PRO A 137 13.20 17.06 -10.19
CA PRO A 137 11.83 17.14 -9.67
C PRO A 137 11.69 18.13 -8.51
N PHE A 138 10.45 18.41 -8.10
CA PHE A 138 10.16 19.23 -6.92
C PHE A 138 10.89 18.68 -5.68
N ALA A 139 11.49 19.58 -4.89
CA ALA A 139 12.19 19.18 -3.67
C ALA A 139 11.33 19.47 -2.44
N LEU A 140 11.14 18.47 -1.59
CA LEU A 140 10.48 18.61 -0.29
C LEU A 140 11.38 19.37 0.69
N LYS A 141 10.81 20.33 1.40
CA LYS A 141 11.46 21.05 2.51
C LYS A 141 10.57 21.04 3.73
N SER A 142 11.19 20.90 4.90
CA SER A 142 10.50 21.05 6.19
C SER A 142 10.35 22.54 6.54
N GLY A 143 9.24 22.90 7.18
CA GLY A 143 8.90 24.25 7.62
C GLY A 143 7.84 24.93 6.76
N GLU A 144 7.86 26.26 6.79
CA GLU A 144 6.91 27.13 6.09
C GLU A 144 7.60 27.88 4.94
N GLU A 145 6.87 28.08 3.85
CA GLU A 145 7.33 28.89 2.72
C GLU A 145 6.81 30.33 2.85
N ASN A 146 7.70 31.31 2.68
CA ASN A 146 7.34 32.71 2.55
C ASN A 146 7.42 33.14 1.08
N LEU A 147 6.35 33.72 0.55
CA LEU A 147 6.25 34.17 -0.84
C LEU A 147 5.89 35.64 -0.88
N GLN A 148 6.71 36.43 -1.57
CA GLN A 148 6.45 37.85 -1.76
C GLN A 148 5.67 38.08 -3.05
N VAL A 149 4.47 38.67 -2.96
CA VAL A 149 3.68 39.09 -4.13
C VAL A 149 3.32 40.56 -3.96
N GLY A 150 3.95 41.41 -4.77
CA GLY A 150 3.92 42.87 -4.59
C GLY A 150 4.54 43.26 -3.24
N THR A 151 3.76 43.93 -2.39
CA THR A 151 4.18 44.38 -1.05
C THR A 151 3.75 43.45 0.07
N THR A 152 3.02 42.37 -0.24
CA THR A 152 2.49 41.44 0.77
C THR A 152 3.28 40.14 0.75
N THR A 153 3.76 39.74 1.92
CA THR A 153 4.35 38.41 2.13
C THR A 153 3.27 37.44 2.58
N TYR A 154 3.12 36.37 1.81
CA TYR A 154 2.24 35.25 2.10
C TYR A 154 3.04 34.09 2.69
N LYS A 155 2.42 33.35 3.59
CA LYS A 155 2.95 32.12 4.16
C LYS A 155 2.12 30.95 3.67
N ARG A 156 2.76 29.84 3.31
CA ARG A 156 2.07 28.58 3.02
C ARG A 156 2.90 27.36 3.41
N TYR A 157 2.21 26.29 3.78
CA TYR A 157 2.79 24.96 4.01
C TYR A 157 1.67 23.92 3.92
N PHE A 158 2.01 22.64 3.88
CA PHE A 158 1.06 21.55 3.98
C PHE A 158 1.42 20.59 5.10
N LEU A 159 0.39 19.93 5.61
CA LEU A 159 0.47 18.78 6.50
C LEU A 159 -0.06 17.55 5.75
N VAL A 160 0.43 16.38 6.13
CA VAL A 160 -0.08 15.09 5.67
C VAL A 160 -0.58 14.35 6.89
N GLU A 161 -1.81 13.88 6.82
CA GLU A 161 -2.48 13.12 7.86
C GLU A 161 -2.90 11.76 7.31
N ASP A 162 -2.84 10.75 8.17
CA ASP A 162 -3.37 9.43 7.89
C ASP A 162 -4.89 9.46 7.77
N VAL A 163 -5.40 8.58 6.92
CA VAL A 163 -6.84 8.41 6.68
C VAL A 163 -7.21 7.00 7.07
N HIS A 164 -8.28 6.86 7.84
CA HIS A 164 -8.81 5.56 8.23
C HIS A 164 -10.11 5.30 7.47
N ARG A 165 -10.35 4.03 7.11
CA ARG A 165 -11.59 3.59 6.46
C ARG A 165 -12.19 2.40 7.15
N ASN A 166 -13.50 2.44 7.32
CA ASN A 166 -14.26 1.31 7.79
C ASN A 166 -14.35 0.26 6.68
N PHE A 167 -13.82 -0.94 6.91
CA PHE A 167 -13.82 -2.01 5.91
C PHE A 167 -15.22 -2.55 5.56
N GLN A 168 -16.21 -2.37 6.44
CA GLN A 168 -17.58 -2.86 6.24
C GLN A 168 -18.43 -1.87 5.46
N SER A 169 -18.29 -0.56 5.72
CA SER A 169 -19.08 0.49 5.06
C SER A 169 -18.35 1.20 3.92
N GLY A 170 -17.02 1.10 3.85
CA GLY A 170 -16.17 1.85 2.92
C GLY A 170 -16.06 3.35 3.24
N ALA A 171 -16.69 3.82 4.32
CA ALA A 171 -16.67 5.21 4.73
C ALA A 171 -15.32 5.60 5.35
N ILE A 172 -14.93 6.86 5.19
CA ILE A 172 -13.80 7.46 5.91
C ILE A 172 -14.26 7.75 7.34
N ASP A 173 -13.47 7.34 8.32
CA ASP A 173 -13.69 7.68 9.74
C ASP A 173 -12.35 7.95 10.45
N ASP A 174 -12.41 8.29 11.74
CA ASP A 174 -11.24 8.70 12.54
C ASP A 174 -10.72 7.58 13.46
N VAL A 175 -11.29 6.37 13.43
CA VAL A 175 -11.06 5.34 14.47
C VAL A 175 -10.87 3.91 13.91
N SER A 176 -11.12 3.70 12.63
CA SER A 176 -11.04 2.39 11.97
C SER A 176 -9.63 2.03 11.51
N ASP A 177 -9.55 1.05 10.61
CA ASP A 177 -8.30 0.61 9.99
C ASP A 177 -7.67 1.70 9.13
N LEU A 178 -6.35 1.80 9.21
CA LEU A 178 -5.54 2.71 8.40
C LEU A 178 -5.69 2.33 6.92
N ASP A 179 -6.03 3.30 6.08
CA ASP A 179 -5.98 3.16 4.63
C ASP A 179 -4.58 3.58 4.12
N PRO A 180 -3.66 2.64 3.80
CA PRO A 180 -2.33 2.98 3.31
C PRO A 180 -2.33 3.63 1.92
N SER A 181 -3.46 3.57 1.21
CA SER A 181 -3.61 4.09 -0.16
C SER A 181 -4.25 5.46 -0.23
N THR A 182 -4.67 6.05 0.90
CA THR A 182 -5.22 7.41 0.95
C THR A 182 -4.49 8.24 2.02
N LYS A 183 -4.19 9.50 1.70
CA LYS A 183 -3.73 10.50 2.67
C LYS A 183 -4.58 11.75 2.60
N LYS A 184 -4.74 12.43 3.72
CA LYS A 184 -5.39 13.74 3.80
C LYS A 184 -4.30 14.79 3.82
N VAL A 185 -4.28 15.65 2.82
CA VAL A 185 -3.35 16.78 2.74
C VAL A 185 -4.09 18.05 3.05
N THR A 186 -3.59 18.82 4.02
CA THR A 186 -4.13 20.13 4.36
C THR A 186 -3.08 21.19 4.11
N VAL A 187 -3.32 22.07 3.14
CA VAL A 187 -2.51 23.26 2.88
C VAL A 187 -3.00 24.39 3.78
N PHE A 188 -2.10 24.97 4.56
CA PHE A 188 -2.36 26.19 5.33
C PHE A 188 -1.77 27.38 4.60
N TYR A 189 -2.49 28.49 4.61
CA TYR A 189 -1.99 29.76 4.08
C TYR A 189 -2.43 30.95 4.91
N SER A 190 -1.62 31.99 4.93
CA SER A 190 -1.89 33.25 5.62
C SER A 190 -1.04 34.40 5.06
N TRP A 191 -1.36 35.61 5.50
CA TRP A 191 -0.57 36.83 5.36
C TRP A 191 -0.59 37.61 6.68
N ALA A 192 0.24 38.65 6.79
CA ALA A 192 0.31 39.49 7.97
C ALA A 192 -1.09 40.05 8.36
N GLY A 193 -1.48 39.83 9.61
CA GLY A 193 -2.79 40.26 10.15
C GLY A 193 -3.98 39.35 9.83
N SER A 194 -3.76 38.23 9.13
CA SER A 194 -4.81 37.23 8.88
C SER A 194 -4.63 35.97 9.73
N ALA A 195 -5.74 35.27 10.03
CA ALA A 195 -5.70 33.93 10.60
C ALA A 195 -5.25 32.89 9.56
N LEU A 196 -4.69 31.77 10.02
CA LEU A 196 -4.38 30.62 9.18
C LEU A 196 -5.66 30.05 8.54
N LYS A 197 -5.61 29.79 7.24
CA LYS A 197 -6.74 29.26 6.47
C LYS A 197 -6.37 27.88 5.92
N PRO A 198 -7.14 26.82 6.26
CA PRO A 198 -6.91 25.49 5.73
C PRO A 198 -7.56 25.29 4.35
N PHE A 199 -6.91 24.49 3.52
CA PHE A 199 -7.43 23.96 2.26
C PHE A 199 -7.08 22.47 2.18
N THR A 200 -8.08 21.61 2.36
CA THR A 200 -7.89 20.16 2.49
C THR A 200 -8.27 19.43 1.21
N ARG A 201 -7.50 18.39 0.87
CA ARG A 201 -7.81 17.44 -0.21
C ARG A 201 -7.36 16.04 0.20
N TYR A 202 -8.16 15.03 -0.14
CA TYR A 202 -7.74 13.64 -0.07
C TYR A 202 -6.99 13.28 -1.34
N ILE A 203 -5.80 12.70 -1.18
CA ILE A 203 -4.98 12.21 -2.28
C ILE A 203 -4.92 10.69 -2.15
N MET A 204 -5.10 10.00 -3.28
CA MET A 204 -5.09 8.55 -3.34
C MET A 204 -3.90 8.09 -4.17
N ARG A 205 -3.39 6.90 -3.85
CA ARG A 205 -2.39 6.21 -4.66
C ARG A 205 -2.99 5.91 -6.03
N THR A 206 -2.42 6.50 -7.07
CA THR A 206 -2.93 6.36 -8.46
C THR A 206 -2.11 5.39 -9.30
N ARG A 207 -0.90 5.04 -8.85
CA ARG A 207 0.01 4.13 -9.54
C ARG A 207 0.70 3.21 -8.54
N ASN A 208 0.86 1.95 -8.96
CA ASN A 208 1.75 1.01 -8.31
C ASN A 208 2.92 0.77 -9.25
N ASN A 209 4.14 0.91 -8.73
CA ASN A 209 5.29 0.31 -9.37
C ASN A 209 5.42 -1.10 -8.81
N VAL A 210 5.34 -2.11 -9.68
CA VAL A 210 5.48 -3.51 -9.30
C VAL A 210 6.82 -3.97 -9.85
N LEU A 211 7.70 -4.39 -8.94
CA LEU A 211 8.90 -5.10 -9.33
C LEU A 211 8.50 -6.52 -9.75
N VAL A 212 8.78 -6.89 -11.00
CA VAL A 212 8.57 -8.26 -11.49
C VAL A 212 9.93 -8.87 -11.78
N GLN A 213 10.36 -9.80 -10.94
CA GLN A 213 11.53 -10.63 -11.18
C GLN A 213 11.07 -11.98 -11.72
N THR A 214 11.41 -12.26 -12.97
CA THR A 214 11.09 -13.53 -13.66
C THR A 214 12.30 -14.42 -13.85
N ASP A 215 13.47 -14.03 -13.36
CA ASP A 215 14.68 -14.82 -13.44
C ASP A 215 15.36 -14.89 -12.07
N TRP A 216 15.71 -16.11 -11.67
CA TRP A 216 16.37 -16.44 -10.41
C TRP A 216 17.68 -17.22 -10.66
N SER A 217 18.12 -17.34 -11.92
CA SER A 217 19.28 -18.13 -12.34
C SER A 217 20.62 -17.63 -11.80
N GLY A 218 20.70 -16.37 -11.38
CA GLY A 218 21.92 -15.72 -10.88
C GLY A 218 22.31 -16.12 -9.45
N GLY A 219 21.44 -16.86 -8.74
CA GLY A 219 21.74 -17.45 -7.44
C GLY A 219 21.81 -16.45 -6.28
N ALA A 220 22.31 -16.93 -5.14
CA ALA A 220 22.46 -16.13 -3.92
C ALA A 220 23.64 -15.15 -4.00
N GLY A 221 23.61 -14.10 -3.15
CA GLY A 221 24.70 -13.13 -2.99
C GLY A 221 24.32 -11.67 -3.25
N GLN A 222 23.04 -11.36 -3.43
CA GLN A 222 22.55 -9.99 -3.60
C GLN A 222 21.69 -9.56 -2.40
N ASP A 223 22.27 -8.75 -1.51
CA ASP A 223 21.59 -8.23 -0.31
C ASP A 223 20.53 -7.16 -0.59
N PHE A 224 20.63 -6.48 -1.75
CA PHE A 224 19.77 -5.34 -2.07
C PHE A 224 19.30 -5.37 -3.52
N ILE A 225 18.01 -5.13 -3.71
CA ILE A 225 17.40 -4.93 -5.03
C ILE A 225 17.75 -3.51 -5.50
N THR A 226 18.37 -3.39 -6.67
CA THR A 226 18.57 -2.08 -7.31
C THR A 226 17.42 -1.84 -8.29
N THR A 227 16.71 -0.72 -8.15
CA THR A 227 15.55 -0.38 -8.99
C THR A 227 15.94 -0.05 -10.45
N SER A 228 17.24 0.13 -10.73
CA SER A 228 17.76 0.42 -12.06
C SER A 228 17.99 -0.83 -12.93
N THR A 229 18.12 -2.01 -12.32
CA THR A 229 18.37 -3.28 -13.02
C THR A 229 17.84 -4.43 -12.17
N ILE A 230 16.74 -5.03 -12.62
CA ILE A 230 16.26 -6.30 -12.05
C ILE A 230 17.23 -7.38 -12.51
N GLY A 231 18.12 -7.80 -11.62
CA GLY A 231 19.05 -8.90 -11.87
C GLY A 231 18.35 -10.26 -11.77
N SER A 232 19.16 -11.31 -11.82
CA SER A 232 18.69 -12.70 -11.64
C SER A 232 19.09 -13.30 -10.29
N GLN A 233 19.60 -12.48 -9.37
CA GLN A 233 20.13 -12.92 -8.08
C GLN A 233 19.14 -12.65 -6.93
N PHE A 234 19.41 -13.24 -5.77
CA PHE A 234 18.64 -13.09 -4.54
C PHE A 234 19.57 -13.10 -3.31
N PHE A 235 19.02 -12.84 -2.12
CA PHE A 235 19.81 -12.73 -0.89
C PHE A 235 20.46 -14.07 -0.51
N SER A 236 19.66 -15.08 -0.20
CA SER A 236 20.13 -16.39 0.25
C SER A 236 19.18 -17.54 -0.15
N VAL A 237 19.71 -18.76 -0.20
CA VAL A 237 18.95 -19.99 -0.48
C VAL A 237 19.11 -20.99 0.67
N SER A 238 17.97 -21.54 1.10
CA SER A 238 17.89 -22.90 1.62
C SER A 238 16.65 -23.57 1.02
N ASN A 239 16.74 -24.87 0.71
CA ASN A 239 15.61 -25.68 0.25
C ASN A 239 14.88 -25.18 -1.02
N ILE A 240 15.56 -24.45 -1.92
CA ILE A 240 15.02 -24.05 -3.23
C ILE A 240 15.97 -24.44 -4.36
N GLU A 241 15.42 -24.83 -5.49
CA GLU A 241 16.09 -25.10 -6.74
C GLU A 241 15.73 -23.98 -7.74
N PHE A 242 16.75 -23.28 -8.22
CA PHE A 242 16.63 -22.07 -9.07
C PHE A 242 17.42 -22.17 -10.38
N ALA A 243 18.24 -23.22 -10.55
CA ALA A 243 19.16 -23.38 -11.67
C ALA A 243 18.63 -24.29 -12.79
N SER A 244 17.66 -25.17 -12.50
CA SER A 244 17.21 -26.22 -13.45
C SER A 244 16.06 -25.80 -14.38
N SER A 245 15.38 -24.69 -14.10
CA SER A 245 14.39 -24.11 -15.01
C SER A 245 14.35 -22.59 -14.85
N VAL A 246 14.69 -21.88 -15.93
CA VAL A 246 14.68 -20.42 -16.00
C VAL A 246 13.29 -19.91 -15.64
N GLY A 247 13.24 -18.98 -14.68
CA GLY A 247 12.00 -18.36 -14.19
C GLY A 247 11.10 -19.24 -13.34
N SER A 248 11.62 -20.34 -12.81
CA SER A 248 10.94 -21.14 -11.79
C SER A 248 11.73 -21.15 -10.48
N LEU A 249 11.00 -21.21 -9.37
CA LEU A 249 11.55 -21.44 -8.05
C LEU A 249 10.85 -22.68 -7.50
N VAL A 250 11.58 -23.78 -7.38
CA VAL A 250 11.04 -25.06 -6.92
C VAL A 250 11.57 -25.34 -5.52
N LEU A 251 10.80 -25.98 -4.65
CA LEU A 251 11.30 -26.44 -3.37
C LEU A 251 12.23 -27.65 -3.60
N ALA A 252 13.47 -27.55 -3.15
CA ALA A 252 14.40 -28.68 -3.18
C ALA A 252 13.87 -29.77 -2.23
N GLY A 253 13.45 -30.91 -2.78
CA GLY A 253 13.04 -32.09 -2.01
C GLY A 253 11.61 -32.61 -2.25
N VAL A 254 10.74 -31.92 -3.00
CA VAL A 254 9.39 -32.44 -3.33
C VAL A 254 9.40 -33.39 -4.55
N GLY A 255 10.53 -34.03 -4.80
CA GLY A 255 10.74 -34.89 -5.97
C GLY A 255 11.86 -35.91 -5.81
N VAL A 256 12.19 -36.32 -4.57
CA VAL A 256 13.13 -37.44 -4.41
C VAL A 256 12.37 -38.73 -4.77
N PRO A 257 12.80 -39.50 -5.78
CA PRO A 257 12.26 -40.85 -5.97
C PRO A 257 12.45 -41.62 -4.67
N LEU A 258 11.42 -42.35 -4.23
CA LEU A 258 11.53 -43.25 -3.08
C LEU A 258 12.84 -44.06 -3.21
N PRO A 259 13.67 -44.15 -2.15
CA PRO A 259 14.85 -45.00 -2.22
C PRO A 259 14.42 -46.41 -2.66
N PRO A 260 15.18 -47.07 -3.55
CA PRO A 260 14.82 -48.41 -4.02
C PRO A 260 14.52 -49.31 -2.81
N PRO A 261 13.44 -50.11 -2.84
CA PRO A 261 13.14 -51.02 -1.75
C PRO A 261 14.35 -51.94 -1.54
N VAL A 262 14.70 -52.23 -0.29
CA VAL A 262 15.74 -53.21 0.09
C VAL A 262 15.10 -54.31 0.92
N PHE A 263 15.58 -55.54 0.78
CA PHE A 263 15.10 -56.68 1.55
C PHE A 263 16.14 -57.18 2.54
N THR A 264 15.66 -57.60 3.70
CA THR A 264 16.45 -58.15 4.80
C THR A 264 16.53 -59.66 4.69
N LEU A 265 17.75 -60.19 4.67
CA LEU A 265 18.04 -61.61 4.86
C LEU A 265 18.49 -61.83 6.31
N THR A 266 17.68 -62.53 7.09
CA THR A 266 18.05 -62.98 8.45
C THR A 266 18.55 -64.41 8.38
N VAL A 267 19.75 -64.66 8.89
CA VAL A 267 20.36 -65.99 8.88
C VAL A 267 20.53 -66.49 10.31
N ASN A 268 19.96 -67.66 10.58
CA ASN A 268 20.00 -68.37 11.85
C ASN A 268 20.72 -69.71 11.71
N SER A 269 21.14 -70.28 12.84
CA SER A 269 21.60 -71.66 12.97
C SER A 269 21.08 -72.23 14.28
N ASN A 270 20.78 -73.52 14.33
CA ASN A 270 20.50 -74.26 15.56
C ASN A 270 21.67 -75.13 16.03
N SER A 271 22.90 -74.86 15.59
CA SER A 271 24.09 -75.61 15.99
C SER A 271 24.26 -75.59 17.52
N PHE A 272 24.44 -76.78 18.11
CA PHE A 272 24.51 -76.96 19.57
C PHE A 272 25.94 -76.89 20.12
N ALA A 273 26.96 -77.04 19.27
CA ALA A 273 28.37 -77.09 19.68
C ALA A 273 29.13 -75.75 19.51
N GLY A 274 28.42 -74.66 19.16
CA GLY A 274 29.01 -73.33 18.93
C GLY A 274 28.50 -72.66 17.65
N PRO A 275 29.01 -71.46 17.32
CA PRO A 275 28.65 -70.74 16.10
C PRO A 275 29.08 -71.52 14.84
N ALA A 276 28.12 -72.00 14.05
CA ALA A 276 28.38 -72.49 12.70
C ALA A 276 28.68 -71.30 11.78
N SER A 277 29.76 -71.39 11.00
CA SER A 277 30.05 -70.39 9.98
C SER A 277 29.14 -70.59 8.78
N ILE A 278 28.54 -69.50 8.31
CA ILE A 278 27.72 -69.48 7.10
C ILE A 278 28.38 -68.52 6.11
N THR A 279 28.81 -69.07 4.99
CA THR A 279 29.42 -68.28 3.91
C THR A 279 28.32 -67.73 3.02
N ILE A 280 28.48 -66.47 2.61
CA ILE A 280 27.62 -65.75 1.68
C ILE A 280 28.49 -65.22 0.54
N ASP A 281 28.13 -65.57 -0.69
CA ASP A 281 28.92 -65.24 -1.89
C ASP A 281 28.98 -63.74 -2.21
N LYS A 282 27.97 -62.96 -1.79
CA LYS A 282 27.84 -61.53 -2.12
C LYS A 282 27.82 -60.65 -0.87
N PRO A 283 28.68 -59.61 -0.81
CA PRO A 283 28.56 -58.56 0.20
C PRO A 283 27.19 -57.88 0.15
N ASP A 284 26.70 -57.48 1.32
CA ASP A 284 25.45 -56.76 1.46
C ASP A 284 25.59 -55.25 1.20
N LYS A 285 24.47 -54.54 1.26
CA LYS A 285 24.39 -53.08 1.05
C LYS A 285 24.74 -52.24 2.28
N SER A 286 25.25 -52.84 3.35
CA SER A 286 25.68 -52.05 4.50
C SER A 286 26.93 -51.25 4.17
N THR A 287 27.21 -50.20 4.94
CA THR A 287 28.41 -49.36 4.80
C THR A 287 29.20 -49.41 6.12
N PRO A 288 30.35 -50.12 6.19
CA PRO A 288 31.02 -50.86 5.12
C PRO A 288 30.30 -52.17 4.73
N PRO A 289 30.42 -52.65 3.47
CA PRO A 289 29.78 -53.88 3.02
C PRO A 289 30.19 -55.09 3.88
N GLN A 290 29.20 -55.86 4.31
CA GLN A 290 29.41 -57.05 5.11
C GLN A 290 29.10 -58.31 4.29
N GLN A 291 29.92 -59.34 4.47
CA GLN A 291 29.72 -60.67 3.91
C GLN A 291 29.98 -61.72 4.99
N ASN A 292 29.43 -62.93 4.79
CA ASN A 292 29.53 -64.07 5.71
C ASN A 292 28.99 -63.78 7.12
N GLY A 293 28.76 -64.80 7.93
CA GLY A 293 28.43 -64.59 9.33
C GLY A 293 28.50 -65.89 10.09
N SER A 294 28.59 -65.79 11.40
CA SER A 294 28.58 -66.96 12.27
C SER A 294 27.28 -66.96 13.06
N ALA A 295 26.61 -68.10 13.13
CA ALA A 295 25.36 -68.24 13.88
C ALA A 295 25.37 -69.54 14.71
N PRO A 296 24.87 -69.54 15.96
CA PRO A 296 24.37 -68.39 16.73
C PRO A 296 25.48 -67.45 17.29
N PRO A 297 25.21 -66.14 17.51
CA PRO A 297 23.92 -65.47 17.32
C PRO A 297 23.59 -65.21 15.85
N SER A 298 22.31 -65.04 15.52
CA SER A 298 21.88 -64.76 14.16
C SER A 298 22.46 -63.45 13.61
N PHE A 299 22.54 -63.34 12.29
CA PHE A 299 23.01 -62.13 11.61
C PHE A 299 22.09 -61.72 10.47
N MET A 300 22.16 -60.46 10.06
CA MET A 300 21.29 -59.87 9.03
C MET A 300 22.10 -59.28 7.88
N ARG A 301 21.57 -59.36 6.66
CA ARG A 301 22.15 -58.78 5.44
C ARG A 301 21.08 -58.02 4.65
N LEU A 302 21.46 -56.91 4.02
CA LEU A 302 20.57 -56.07 3.20
C LEU A 302 20.89 -56.22 1.71
N TYR A 303 19.87 -56.51 0.90
CA TYR A 303 20.04 -56.72 -0.55
C TYR A 303 18.99 -55.98 -1.37
N ASP A 304 19.32 -55.71 -2.64
CA ASP A 304 18.36 -55.18 -3.61
C ASP A 304 17.37 -56.28 -4.06
N PRO A 305 16.15 -55.92 -4.46
CA PRO A 305 15.18 -56.82 -5.07
C PRO A 305 15.77 -57.55 -6.27
N GLY A 306 15.53 -58.85 -6.36
CA GLY A 306 16.06 -59.70 -7.41
C GLY A 306 17.50 -60.14 -7.21
N THR A 307 18.19 -59.68 -6.16
CA THR A 307 19.56 -60.15 -5.86
C THR A 307 19.52 -61.64 -5.54
N GLU A 308 20.27 -62.43 -6.29
CA GLU A 308 20.52 -63.84 -5.96
C GLU A 308 21.67 -63.95 -4.97
N VAL A 309 21.47 -64.66 -3.86
CA VAL A 309 22.45 -64.83 -2.78
C VAL A 309 22.68 -66.32 -2.59
N THR A 310 23.94 -66.74 -2.60
CA THR A 310 24.35 -68.12 -2.32
C THR A 310 24.72 -68.25 -0.85
N LEU A 311 24.08 -69.18 -0.14
CA LEU A 311 24.39 -69.51 1.24
C LEU A 311 25.04 -70.90 1.29
N ILE A 312 26.15 -71.00 2.02
CA ILE A 312 26.86 -72.26 2.27
C ILE A 312 26.89 -72.49 3.77
N ALA A 313 26.23 -73.56 4.22
CA ALA A 313 26.35 -74.03 5.58
C ALA A 313 27.67 -74.80 5.73
N GLN A 314 28.37 -74.56 6.84
CA GLN A 314 29.47 -75.42 7.26
C GLN A 314 28.96 -76.85 7.48
N ASP A 315 29.67 -77.85 6.99
CA ASP A 315 29.34 -79.26 7.20
C ASP A 315 30.64 -80.01 7.50
N ASP A 316 31.09 -79.88 8.74
CA ASP A 316 32.40 -80.38 9.19
C ASP A 316 32.21 -81.45 10.27
N GLY A 317 31.56 -82.55 9.88
CA GLY A 317 31.17 -83.65 10.77
C GLY A 317 32.33 -84.41 11.44
N ILE A 318 33.57 -83.97 11.29
CA ILE A 318 34.76 -84.59 11.89
C ILE A 318 35.38 -83.69 12.97
N GLU A 319 35.40 -82.36 12.78
CA GLU A 319 36.00 -81.43 13.75
C GLU A 319 34.99 -80.83 14.74
N THR A 320 33.71 -80.72 14.37
CA THR A 320 32.73 -79.94 15.17
C THR A 320 31.58 -80.75 15.79
N ASP A 321 31.53 -82.08 15.61
CA ASP A 321 30.52 -83.00 16.18
C ASP A 321 29.05 -82.60 15.88
N PHE A 322 28.83 -81.88 14.77
CA PHE A 322 27.51 -81.60 14.22
C PHE A 322 27.56 -81.66 12.69
N TRP A 323 26.48 -82.16 12.09
CA TRP A 323 26.37 -82.36 10.66
C TRP A 323 25.17 -81.60 10.12
N PHE A 324 25.36 -80.93 8.98
CA PHE A 324 24.30 -80.15 8.36
C PHE A 324 23.16 -81.08 7.95
N ARG A 325 21.93 -80.71 8.34
CA ARG A 325 20.73 -81.45 7.99
C ARG A 325 20.04 -80.86 6.78
N ARG A 326 19.68 -79.57 6.90
CA ARG A 326 18.81 -78.87 5.96
C ARG A 326 18.77 -77.37 6.23
N TRP A 327 18.39 -76.63 5.21
CA TRP A 327 17.93 -75.26 5.31
C TRP A 327 16.42 -75.23 5.53
N THR A 328 15.95 -74.31 6.37
CA THR A 328 14.54 -73.87 6.36
C THR A 328 14.45 -72.42 5.90
N LYS A 329 13.46 -72.12 5.07
CA LYS A 329 13.12 -70.77 4.61
C LYS A 329 11.81 -70.37 5.27
N ASN A 330 11.84 -69.28 6.04
CA ASN A 330 10.69 -68.78 6.81
C ASN A 330 10.03 -69.89 7.67
N GLY A 331 10.84 -70.75 8.28
CA GLY A 331 10.40 -71.86 9.13
C GLY A 331 10.00 -73.15 8.40
N VAL A 332 9.90 -73.15 7.07
CA VAL A 332 9.52 -74.33 6.26
C VAL A 332 10.77 -74.98 5.65
N ALA A 333 10.81 -76.32 5.59
CA ALA A 333 11.93 -77.05 4.98
C ALA A 333 12.15 -76.59 3.52
N PHE A 334 13.39 -76.24 3.18
CA PHE A 334 13.74 -75.64 1.90
C PHE A 334 14.68 -76.53 1.07
N SER A 335 15.77 -77.02 1.65
CA SER A 335 16.75 -77.86 0.96
C SER A 335 17.56 -78.70 1.94
N THR A 336 18.04 -79.87 1.53
CA THR A 336 19.01 -80.69 2.27
C THR A 336 20.44 -80.52 1.76
N SER A 337 20.66 -79.71 0.72
CA SER A 337 22.00 -79.38 0.24
C SER A 337 22.64 -78.32 1.14
N THR A 338 23.93 -78.48 1.44
CA THR A 338 24.72 -77.50 2.21
C THR A 338 24.81 -76.15 1.51
N THR A 339 24.76 -76.15 0.17
CA THR A 339 24.78 -74.95 -0.66
C THR A 339 23.40 -74.70 -1.26
N ILE A 340 22.90 -73.47 -1.13
CA ILE A 340 21.63 -73.03 -1.72
C ILE A 340 21.76 -71.65 -2.33
N ILE A 341 20.88 -71.34 -3.29
CA ILE A 341 20.73 -70.01 -3.88
C ILE A 341 19.32 -69.52 -3.57
N ILE A 342 19.20 -68.26 -3.12
CA ILE A 342 17.91 -67.59 -2.91
C ILE A 342 17.87 -66.27 -3.67
N THR A 343 16.74 -65.97 -4.30
CA THR A 343 16.48 -64.65 -4.87
C THR A 343 15.74 -63.78 -3.86
N MET A 344 16.25 -62.58 -3.59
CA MET A 344 15.67 -61.64 -2.62
C MET A 344 14.46 -60.93 -3.25
N THR A 345 13.25 -61.47 -3.01
CA THR A 345 11.98 -60.87 -3.47
C THR A 345 11.13 -60.32 -2.34
N ALA A 346 11.51 -60.61 -1.09
CA ALA A 346 10.91 -60.15 0.16
C ALA A 346 11.90 -60.39 1.31
N ASP A 347 11.62 -59.83 2.48
CA ASP A 347 12.33 -60.20 3.71
C ASP A 347 12.28 -61.71 3.93
N THR A 348 13.44 -62.31 4.14
CA THR A 348 13.60 -63.77 4.17
C THR A 348 14.41 -64.17 5.39
N THR A 349 13.91 -65.17 6.12
CA THR A 349 14.66 -65.82 7.20
C THR A 349 15.13 -67.19 6.72
N MET A 350 16.44 -67.43 6.77
CA MET A 350 17.05 -68.73 6.50
C MET A 350 17.61 -69.30 7.78
N THR A 351 17.31 -70.57 8.08
CA THR A 351 17.87 -71.27 9.24
C THR A 351 18.61 -72.50 8.77
N ALA A 352 19.92 -72.58 9.06
CA ALA A 352 20.69 -73.81 8.93
C ALA A 352 20.31 -74.73 10.11
N VAL A 353 19.81 -75.91 9.78
CA VAL A 353 19.45 -76.94 10.75
C VAL A 353 20.55 -77.99 10.77
N TYR A 354 21.03 -78.32 11.95
CA TYR A 354 22.03 -79.32 12.24
C TYR A 354 21.45 -80.42 13.12
N TRP A 355 22.06 -81.59 13.07
CA TRP A 355 21.86 -82.66 14.03
C TRP A 355 23.03 -82.74 15.00
N GLN A 356 22.81 -83.50 16.07
CA GLN A 356 23.84 -83.99 16.96
C GLN A 356 24.32 -85.36 16.48
#